data_AF-A0A961TL39-F1
#
_entry.id   AF-A0A961TL39-F1
#
_cell.length_a   1.000
_cell.length_b   1.000
_cell.length_c   1.000
_cell.angle_alpha   90.00
_cell.angle_beta   90.00
_cell.angle_gamma   90.00
#
_symmetry.space_group_name_H-M   'P 1'
#
loop_
_entity.id
_entity.type
_entity.pdbx_description
1 polymer ?
#
loop_
_entity_poly.entity_id
_entity_poly.type
_entity_poly.pdbx_seq_one_letter_code
_entity_poly.pdbx_strand_id
1 'polypeptide(L)'
;MTQSRHAAFYMRYGIADTVTGRFDMLCLHVFLLSHRLKRENDPQARDLGQNVFDCFVDDIDRALRELGIGDTTVPKRKKRLIRGFYAQIDAFAGPLDADDSVALAQAVGNRFFGDAASPDADLLGDYMLRASRALGALAGADLLAGRVEWPDPDHVL
;
A
#
# COMPACT_ATOMS: atom_id res chain seq x y z
N MET A 1 1.18 -9.74 -2.30
CA MET A 1 -0.20 -9.66 -2.85
C MET A 1 -1.26 -10.26 -1.93
N THR A 2 -1.02 -11.41 -1.26
CA THR A 2 -2.04 -12.07 -0.42
C THR A 2 -2.60 -11.16 0.67
N GLN A 3 -1.72 -10.47 1.40
CA GLN A 3 -2.14 -9.58 2.49
C GLN A 3 -3.15 -8.53 2.05
N SER A 4 -2.92 -7.84 0.92
CA SER A 4 -3.81 -6.76 0.48
C SER A 4 -5.22 -7.21 0.11
N ARG A 5 -5.46 -8.52 0.03
CA ARG A 5 -6.77 -9.13 -0.26
C ARG A 5 -7.44 -9.73 0.98
N HIS A 6 -6.87 -9.53 2.16
CA HIS A 6 -7.42 -10.04 3.41
C HIS A 6 -8.85 -9.51 3.63
N ALA A 7 -9.79 -10.39 3.95
CA ALA A 7 -11.22 -10.06 4.00
C ALA A 7 -11.53 -8.94 5.01
N ALA A 8 -10.78 -8.87 6.12
CA ALA A 8 -10.94 -7.86 7.15
C ALA A 8 -10.90 -6.43 6.59
N PHE A 9 -10.04 -6.12 5.61
CA PHE A 9 -9.96 -4.78 5.02
C PHE A 9 -11.29 -4.32 4.44
N TYR A 10 -12.05 -5.25 3.86
CA TYR A 10 -13.31 -4.94 3.21
C TYR A 10 -14.53 -5.08 4.13
N MET A 11 -14.39 -5.83 5.22
CA MET A 11 -15.49 -6.07 6.17
C MET A 11 -15.44 -5.17 7.41
N ARG A 12 -14.24 -4.74 7.82
CA ARG A 12 -13.99 -4.05 9.09
C ARG A 12 -13.34 -2.68 8.94
N TYR A 13 -12.50 -2.49 7.93
CA TYR A 13 -11.78 -1.22 7.70
C TYR A 13 -12.51 -0.29 6.72
N GLY A 14 -13.79 -0.56 6.41
CA GLY A 14 -14.61 0.31 5.55
C GLY A 14 -14.17 0.38 4.07
N ILE A 15 -13.15 -0.37 3.64
CA ILE A 15 -12.70 -0.33 2.25
C ILE A 15 -13.72 -1.03 1.35
N ALA A 16 -14.22 -0.33 0.34
CA ALA A 16 -15.18 -0.91 -0.59
C ALA A 16 -14.57 -2.12 -1.34
N ASP A 17 -15.24 -3.27 -1.33
CA ASP A 17 -14.83 -4.46 -2.10
C ASP A 17 -15.09 -4.29 -3.60
N THR A 18 -14.29 -3.44 -4.22
CA THR A 18 -14.34 -3.08 -5.63
C THR A 18 -12.96 -3.21 -6.25
N VAL A 19 -12.87 -3.18 -7.58
CA VAL A 19 -11.56 -3.15 -8.28
C VAL A 19 -10.69 -2.00 -7.77
N THR A 20 -11.28 -0.82 -7.54
CA THR A 20 -10.57 0.34 -7.01
C THR A 20 -10.11 0.11 -5.58
N GLY A 21 -10.97 -0.38 -4.69
CA GLY A 21 -10.60 -0.63 -3.29
C GLY A 21 -9.53 -1.72 -3.14
N ARG A 22 -9.62 -2.80 -3.92
CA ARG A 22 -8.57 -3.84 -3.97
C ARG A 22 -7.24 -3.29 -4.48
N PHE A 23 -7.28 -2.43 -5.49
CA PHE A 23 -6.09 -1.76 -6.03
C PHE A 23 -5.48 -0.81 -4.99
N ASP A 24 -6.31 -0.06 -4.29
CA ASP A 24 -5.91 0.87 -3.24
C ASP A 24 -5.20 0.15 -2.09
N MET A 25 -5.70 -1.01 -1.66
CA MET A 25 -5.04 -1.86 -0.67
C MET A 25 -3.73 -2.46 -1.17
N LEU A 26 -3.65 -2.83 -2.46
CA LEU A 26 -2.39 -3.30 -3.05
C LEU A 26 -1.34 -2.18 -3.03
N CYS A 27 -1.72 -0.97 -3.48
CA CYS A 27 -0.86 0.20 -3.45
C CYS A 27 -0.34 0.51 -2.05
N LEU A 28 -1.22 0.46 -1.04
CA LEU A 28 -0.86 0.70 0.36
C LEU A 28 0.25 -0.25 0.83
N HIS A 29 0.14 -1.55 0.55
CA HIS A 29 1.15 -2.52 0.97
C HIS A 29 2.46 -2.38 0.18
N VAL A 30 2.37 -2.11 -1.13
CA VAL A 30 3.57 -1.82 -1.95
C VAL A 30 4.26 -0.55 -1.45
N PHE A 31 3.50 0.48 -1.06
CA PHE A 31 4.04 1.70 -0.47
C PHE A 31 4.81 1.40 0.82
N LEU A 32 4.21 0.68 1.77
CA LEU A 32 4.86 0.35 3.05
C LEU A 32 6.16 -0.42 2.85
N LEU A 33 6.17 -1.39 1.93
CA LEU A 33 7.37 -2.15 1.59
C LEU A 33 8.45 -1.27 0.96
N SER A 34 8.09 -0.45 -0.04
CA SER A 34 9.00 0.49 -0.70
C SER A 34 9.57 1.51 0.27
N HIS A 35 8.74 2.00 1.19
CA HIS A 35 9.15 2.92 2.25
C HIS A 35 10.22 2.30 3.15
N ARG A 36 10.01 1.05 3.57
CA ARG A 36 10.98 0.28 4.36
C ARG A 36 12.28 0.01 3.60
N LEU A 37 12.21 -0.43 2.34
CA LEU A 37 13.38 -0.74 1.50
C LEU A 37 14.26 0.50 1.27
N LYS A 38 13.64 1.67 1.05
CA LYS A 38 14.37 2.94 0.86
C LYS A 38 15.26 3.29 2.06
N ARG A 39 14.89 2.85 3.27
CA ARG A 39 15.61 3.14 4.53
C ARG A 39 16.81 2.22 4.79
N GLU A 40 16.94 1.10 4.07
CA GLU A 40 18.11 0.20 4.20
C GLU A 40 19.41 0.86 3.73
N ASN A 41 19.33 1.87 2.85
CA ASN A 41 20.50 2.48 2.20
C ASN A 41 21.45 1.46 1.51
N ASP A 42 20.92 0.30 1.13
CA ASP A 42 21.64 -0.80 0.47
C ASP A 42 21.29 -0.85 -1.04
N PRO A 43 22.27 -1.00 -1.95
CA PRO A 43 22.01 -1.19 -3.38
C PRO A 43 21.06 -2.35 -3.70
N GLN A 44 21.19 -3.49 -3.02
CA GLN A 44 20.30 -4.65 -3.18
C GLN A 44 18.87 -4.33 -2.78
N ALA A 45 18.67 -3.50 -1.74
CA ALA A 45 17.34 -3.07 -1.33
C ALA A 45 16.69 -2.15 -2.38
N ARG A 46 17.49 -1.31 -3.05
CA ARG A 46 17.03 -0.48 -4.17
C ARG A 46 16.63 -1.34 -5.37
N ASP A 47 17.45 -2.31 -5.73
CA ASP A 47 17.17 -3.24 -6.83
C ASP A 47 15.91 -4.08 -6.54
N LEU A 48 15.78 -4.57 -5.30
CA LEU A 48 14.57 -5.28 -4.86
C LEU A 48 13.32 -4.37 -4.94
N GLY A 49 13.42 -3.12 -4.48
CA GLY A 49 12.32 -2.15 -4.58
C GLY A 49 11.89 -1.88 -6.02
N GLN A 50 12.85 -1.76 -6.94
CA GLN A 50 12.58 -1.61 -8.37
C GLN A 50 11.89 -2.86 -8.93
N ASN A 51 12.39 -4.06 -8.63
CA ASN A 51 11.79 -5.31 -9.07
C ASN A 51 10.34 -5.48 -8.55
N VAL A 52 10.08 -5.10 -7.30
CA VAL A 52 8.72 -5.09 -6.73
C VAL A 52 7.82 -4.12 -7.49
N PHE A 53 8.31 -2.92 -7.78
CA PHE A 53 7.54 -1.91 -8.52
C PHE A 53 7.25 -2.35 -9.96
N ASP A 54 8.23 -2.93 -10.66
CA ASP A 54 8.06 -3.44 -12.02
C ASP A 54 7.02 -4.56 -12.06
N CYS A 55 7.11 -5.52 -11.12
CA CYS A 55 6.11 -6.58 -10.98
C CYS A 55 4.70 -6.00 -10.70
N PHE A 56 4.60 -4.98 -9.85
CA PHE A 56 3.35 -4.28 -9.59
C PHE A 56 2.78 -3.59 -10.84
N VAL A 57 3.62 -2.95 -11.66
CA VAL A 57 3.22 -2.30 -12.91
C VAL A 57 2.74 -3.33 -13.95
N ASP A 58 3.42 -4.47 -14.04
CA ASP A 58 3.04 -5.57 -14.93
C ASP A 58 1.71 -6.21 -14.51
N ASP A 59 1.49 -6.36 -13.20
CA ASP A 59 0.22 -6.83 -12.65
C ASP A 59 -0.95 -5.89 -12.99
N ILE A 60 -0.73 -4.57 -12.94
CA ILE A 60 -1.73 -3.60 -13.38
C ILE A 60 -2.04 -3.78 -14.86
N ASP A 61 -1.02 -3.92 -15.70
CA ASP A 61 -1.18 -4.05 -17.15
C ASP A 61 -2.01 -5.30 -17.48
N ARG A 62 -1.65 -6.44 -16.88
CA ARG A 62 -2.36 -7.72 -16.99
C ARG A 62 -3.81 -7.61 -16.51
N ALA A 63 -4.04 -7.08 -15.30
CA ALA A 63 -5.38 -6.97 -14.74
C ALA A 63 -6.30 -6.07 -15.59
N LEU A 64 -5.77 -4.99 -16.17
CA LEU A 64 -6.56 -4.13 -17.07
C LEU A 64 -6.98 -4.89 -18.33
N ARG A 65 -6.08 -5.69 -18.92
CA ARG A 65 -6.37 -6.49 -20.12
C ARG A 65 -7.38 -7.60 -19.83
N GLU A 66 -7.24 -8.28 -18.69
CA GLU A 66 -8.18 -9.31 -18.23
C GLU A 66 -9.60 -8.76 -18.03
N LEU A 67 -9.74 -7.49 -17.66
CA LEU A 67 -11.02 -6.78 -17.57
C LEU A 67 -11.59 -6.34 -18.94
N GLY A 68 -11.00 -6.79 -20.05
CA GLY A 68 -11.46 -6.47 -21.41
C GLY A 68 -11.20 -5.03 -21.83
N ILE A 69 -10.29 -4.32 -21.14
CA ILE A 69 -9.94 -2.94 -21.51
C ILE A 69 -9.03 -3.00 -22.73
N GLY A 70 -9.47 -2.36 -23.83
CA GLY A 70 -8.75 -2.40 -25.10
C GLY A 70 -7.33 -1.82 -25.04
N ASP A 71 -6.45 -2.33 -25.88
CA ASP A 71 -5.00 -2.03 -25.94
C ASP A 71 -4.68 -0.53 -26.03
N THR A 72 -5.54 0.24 -26.71
CA THR A 72 -5.37 1.69 -26.85
C THR A 72 -5.66 2.47 -25.56
N THR A 73 -6.41 1.87 -24.63
CA THR A 73 -6.83 2.49 -23.36
C THR A 73 -6.00 2.03 -22.17
N VAL A 74 -5.40 0.84 -22.23
CA VAL A 74 -4.55 0.28 -21.15
C VAL A 74 -3.44 1.26 -20.74
N PRO A 75 -2.63 1.86 -21.64
CA PRO A 75 -1.55 2.76 -21.24
C PRO A 75 -2.05 3.98 -20.44
N LYS A 76 -3.20 4.54 -20.82
CA LYS A 76 -3.80 5.71 -20.15
C LYS A 76 -4.28 5.35 -18.74
N ARG A 77 -4.94 4.20 -18.59
CA ARG A 77 -5.43 3.72 -17.28
C ARG A 77 -4.28 3.31 -16.36
N LYS A 78 -3.28 2.58 -16.88
CA LYS A 78 -2.06 2.24 -16.15
C LYS A 78 -1.35 3.48 -15.61
N LYS A 79 -1.14 4.50 -16.47
CA LYS A 79 -0.53 5.77 -16.05
C LYS A 79 -1.32 6.47 -14.94
N ARG A 80 -2.65 6.42 -14.97
CA ARG A 80 -3.49 6.98 -13.90
C ARG A 80 -3.33 6.23 -12.59
N LEU A 81 -3.30 4.90 -12.63
CA LEU A 81 -3.11 4.04 -11.45
C LEU A 81 -1.73 4.27 -10.82
N ILE A 82 -0.67 4.33 -11.63
CA ILE A 82 0.70 4.63 -11.17
C ILE A 82 0.78 6.02 -10.52
N ARG A 83 0.13 7.05 -11.09
CA ARG A 83 0.06 8.37 -10.44
C ARG A 83 -0.67 8.32 -9.10
N GLY A 84 -1.74 7.53 -9.01
CA GLY A 84 -2.45 7.32 -7.75
C GLY A 84 -1.56 6.68 -6.67
N PHE A 85 -0.66 5.78 -7.06
CA PHE A 85 0.35 5.19 -6.18
C PHE A 85 1.36 6.25 -5.69
N TYR A 86 1.92 7.07 -6.56
CA TYR A 86 2.84 8.14 -6.14
C TYR A 86 2.17 9.16 -5.22
N ALA A 87 0.89 9.50 -5.46
CA ALA A 87 0.14 10.35 -4.55
C ALA A 87 -0.02 9.73 -3.14
N GLN A 88 -0.09 8.41 -3.01
CA GLN A 88 -0.08 7.74 -1.70
C GLN A 88 1.29 7.86 -1.01
N ILE A 89 2.39 7.73 -1.76
CA ILE A 89 3.74 7.97 -1.21
C ILE A 89 3.81 9.37 -0.61
N ASP A 90 3.41 10.39 -1.39
CA ASP A 90 3.50 11.79 -0.98
C ASP A 90 2.59 12.09 0.23
N ALA A 91 1.40 11.48 0.29
CA ALA A 91 0.44 11.71 1.36
C ALA A 91 0.82 11.00 2.67
N PHE A 92 1.41 9.80 2.60
CA PHE A 92 1.59 8.94 3.77
C PHE A 92 3.01 8.93 4.33
N ALA A 93 4.04 9.19 3.51
CA ALA A 93 5.44 9.08 3.98
C ALA A 93 5.76 10.01 5.15
N GLY A 94 5.36 11.29 5.07
CA GLY A 94 5.60 12.27 6.14
C GLY A 94 4.98 11.87 7.47
N PRO A 95 3.66 11.63 7.54
CA PRO A 95 3.01 11.16 8.77
C PRO A 95 3.60 9.85 9.30
N LEU A 96 3.96 8.91 8.42
CA LEU A 96 4.52 7.62 8.81
C LEU A 96 5.94 7.75 9.39
N ASP A 97 6.78 8.62 8.82
CA ASP A 97 8.13 8.91 9.32
C ASP A 97 8.09 9.65 10.67
N ALA A 98 7.06 10.48 10.90
CA ALA A 98 6.85 11.21 12.13
C ALA A 98 6.14 10.40 13.24
N ASP A 99 5.68 9.17 12.93
CA ASP A 99 4.80 8.37 13.79
C ASP A 99 3.54 9.14 14.23
N ASP A 100 3.05 10.02 13.36
CA ASP A 100 1.90 10.91 13.61
C ASP A 100 0.60 10.23 13.18
N SER A 101 -0.05 9.56 14.13
CA SER A 101 -1.30 8.83 13.89
C SER A 101 -2.44 9.73 13.42
N VAL A 102 -2.51 10.98 13.92
CA VAL A 102 -3.59 11.91 13.58
C VAL A 102 -3.43 12.39 12.14
N ALA A 103 -2.23 12.82 11.75
CA ALA A 103 -1.98 13.24 10.37
C ALA A 103 -2.13 12.07 9.39
N LEU A 104 -1.74 10.86 9.79
CA LEU A 104 -1.90 9.67 8.96
C LEU A 104 -3.38 9.31 8.78
N ALA A 105 -4.17 9.30 9.84
CA ALA A 105 -5.62 9.06 9.77
C ALA A 105 -6.32 10.10 8.87
N GLN A 106 -5.96 11.38 8.98
CA GLN A 106 -6.50 12.42 8.10
C GLN A 106 -6.15 12.17 6.62
N ALA A 107 -4.90 11.79 6.32
CA ALA A 107 -4.48 11.49 4.96
C ALA A 107 -5.22 10.26 4.39
N VAL A 108 -5.38 9.21 5.22
CA VAL A 108 -6.14 7.99 4.90
C VAL A 108 -7.62 8.33 4.66
N GLY A 109 -8.22 9.13 5.53
CA GLY A 109 -9.59 9.65 5.46
C GLY A 109 -9.88 10.31 4.11
N ASN A 110 -9.09 11.32 3.77
CA ASN A 110 -9.21 12.03 2.50
C ASN A 110 -9.06 11.11 1.28
N ARG A 111 -8.18 10.10 1.37
CA ARG A 111 -7.81 9.28 0.21
C ARG A 111 -8.76 8.12 -0.05
N PHE A 112 -9.20 7.41 0.98
CA PHE A 112 -9.98 6.19 0.85
C PHE A 112 -11.46 6.38 1.14
N PHE A 113 -11.80 7.36 2.00
CA PHE A 113 -13.17 7.59 2.46
C PHE A 113 -13.77 8.90 1.95
N GLY A 114 -12.94 9.81 1.43
CA GLY A 114 -13.36 11.15 1.01
C GLY A 114 -13.71 12.07 2.19
N ASP A 115 -13.40 11.64 3.41
CA ASP A 115 -13.67 12.35 4.66
C ASP A 115 -12.50 12.12 5.63
N ALA A 116 -11.80 13.21 5.97
CA ALA A 116 -10.67 13.20 6.90
C ALA A 116 -11.06 12.79 8.33
N ALA A 117 -12.35 12.87 8.68
CA ALA A 117 -12.87 12.51 10.01
C ALA A 117 -13.56 11.14 10.03
N SER A 118 -13.40 10.32 8.98
CA SER A 118 -13.95 8.97 8.95
C SER A 118 -13.37 8.11 10.09
N PRO A 119 -14.18 7.48 10.94
CA PRO A 119 -13.70 6.55 11.98
C PRO A 119 -12.93 5.36 11.40
N ASP A 120 -13.27 4.92 10.19
CA ASP A 120 -12.56 3.85 9.49
C ASP A 120 -11.13 4.26 9.10
N ALA A 121 -10.86 5.57 9.01
CA ALA A 121 -9.54 6.10 8.71
C ALA A 121 -8.58 5.94 9.89
N ASP A 122 -9.06 6.09 11.13
CA ASP A 122 -8.27 5.82 12.33
C ASP A 122 -7.84 4.35 12.36
N LEU A 123 -8.79 3.43 12.14
CA LEU A 123 -8.51 1.99 12.10
C LEU A 123 -7.42 1.63 11.08
N LEU A 124 -7.56 2.13 9.84
CA LEU A 124 -6.60 1.83 8.78
C LEU A 124 -5.25 2.54 9.01
N GLY A 125 -5.26 3.76 9.55
CA GLY A 125 -4.06 4.48 9.96
C GLY A 125 -3.27 3.71 11.02
N ASP A 126 -3.95 3.19 12.04
CA ASP A 126 -3.34 2.37 13.09
C ASP A 126 -2.76 1.07 12.54
N TYR A 127 -3.45 0.42 11.60
CA TYR A 127 -2.89 -0.74 10.90
C TYR A 127 -1.62 -0.37 10.13
N MET A 128 -1.61 0.77 9.42
CA MET A 128 -0.44 1.23 8.68
C MET A 128 0.77 1.49 9.60
N LEU A 129 0.55 2.07 10.78
CA LEU A 129 1.61 2.25 11.78
C LEU A 129 2.12 0.92 12.32
N ARG A 130 1.23 -0.02 12.67
CA ARG A 130 1.63 -1.37 13.10
C ARG A 130 2.44 -2.08 12.02
N ALA A 131 2.00 -1.99 10.76
CA ALA A 131 2.70 -2.60 9.63
C ALA A 131 4.07 -1.95 9.38
N SER A 132 4.16 -0.63 9.45
CA SER A 132 5.43 0.10 9.33
C SER A 132 6.42 -0.31 10.43
N ARG A 133 5.95 -0.40 11.68
CA ARG A 133 6.78 -0.85 12.83
C ARG A 133 7.21 -2.31 12.69
N ALA A 134 6.32 -3.20 12.28
CA ALA A 134 6.63 -4.61 12.03
C ALA A 134 7.70 -4.76 10.95
N LEU A 135 7.54 -4.06 9.82
CA LEU A 135 8.54 -4.01 8.75
C LEU A 135 9.87 -3.42 9.26
N GLY A 136 9.82 -2.36 10.07
CA GLY A 136 10.98 -1.72 10.67
C GLY A 136 11.78 -2.63 11.60
N ALA A 137 11.13 -3.58 12.25
CA ALA A 137 11.76 -4.55 13.14
C ALA A 137 12.45 -5.72 12.42
N LEU A 138 12.16 -5.92 11.12
CA LEU A 138 12.81 -6.97 10.33
C LEU A 138 14.29 -6.66 10.10
N ALA A 139 15.13 -7.67 10.24
CA ALA A 139 16.52 -7.59 9.81
C ALA A 139 16.59 -7.37 8.28
N GLY A 140 17.54 -6.56 7.83
CA GLY A 140 17.75 -6.29 6.40
C GLY A 140 17.91 -7.56 5.58
N ALA A 141 18.62 -8.56 6.12
CA ALA A 141 18.80 -9.85 5.46
C ALA A 141 17.49 -10.64 5.25
N ASP A 142 16.53 -10.54 6.17
CA ASP A 142 15.20 -11.16 6.02
C ASP A 142 14.38 -10.43 4.96
N LEU A 143 14.39 -9.09 5.02
CA LEU A 143 13.72 -8.24 4.04
C LEU A 143 14.24 -8.48 2.62
N LEU A 144 15.56 -8.52 2.43
CA LEU A 144 16.22 -8.77 1.14
C LEU A 144 15.97 -10.19 0.62
N ALA A 145 15.76 -11.16 1.51
CA ALA A 145 15.36 -12.51 1.15
C ALA A 145 13.85 -12.65 0.89
N GLY A 146 13.08 -11.56 0.91
CA GLY A 146 11.64 -11.55 0.68
C GLY A 146 10.81 -12.12 1.84
N ARG A 147 11.40 -12.29 3.03
CA ARG A 147 10.69 -12.72 4.24
C ARG A 147 10.04 -11.51 4.89
N VAL A 148 8.82 -11.22 4.45
CA VAL A 148 8.01 -10.12 4.96
C VAL A 148 6.84 -10.67 5.76
N GLU A 149 6.73 -10.23 7.02
CA GLU A 149 5.59 -10.53 7.89
C GLU A 149 4.72 -9.28 8.05
N TRP A 150 3.43 -9.43 7.79
CA TRP A 150 2.44 -8.36 7.94
C TRP A 150 1.65 -8.59 9.23
N PRO A 151 1.26 -7.53 9.95
CA PRO A 151 0.33 -7.68 11.07
C PRO A 151 -0.98 -8.32 10.62
N ASP A 152 -1.59 -9.14 11.49
CA ASP A 152 -2.92 -9.68 11.25
C ASP A 152 -3.96 -8.55 11.26
N PRO A 153 -4.67 -8.30 10.15
CA PRO A 153 -5.72 -7.28 10.09
C PRO A 153 -6.94 -7.62 10.96
N ASP A 154 -7.15 -8.88 11.36
CA ASP A 154 -8.24 -9.23 12.28
C ASP A 154 -7.96 -8.82 13.73
N HIS A 155 -6.69 -8.54 14.06
CA HIS A 155 -6.28 -8.02 15.36
C HIS A 155 -6.41 -6.49 15.38
N VAL A 156 -7.63 -6.03 15.70
CA VAL A 156 -7.94 -4.63 16.01
C VAL A 156 -7.86 -4.47 17.52
N LEU A 157 -6.86 -3.73 18.01
CA LEU A 157 -6.71 -3.38 19.43
C LEU A 157 -7.53 -2.13 19.77
#